data_AF-A0A084VWG9-F1
#
_entry.id   AF-A0A084VWG9-F1
#
_cell.length_a   1.000
_cell.length_b   1.000
_cell.length_c   1.000
_cell.angle_alpha   90.00
_cell.angle_beta   90.00
_cell.angle_gamma   90.00
#
_symmetry.space_group_name_H-M   'P 1'
#
loop_
_entity.id
_entity.type
_entity.pdbx_description
1 polymer ?
#
loop_
_entity_poly.entity_id
_entity_poly.type
_entity_poly.pdbx_seq_one_letter_code
_entity_poly.pdbx_strand_id
1 'polypeptide(L)'
;MQDFFVTLEQYSWLTRITVATDLLNIPQRYDSSLVSRLSSCLEALELGSFNFSPLVINNITKHLIEDLPLQGVNLLYVIKKLAITNSKILYYVAVSLVFVGIEAITGASKSRYRLHTVDEFLKYLEVLNIEHLHSERHNLQIIYQLLKLLSLYENMVLVRHFGKQHADLESEHKCYANFFRVSDQQRMAFQLWLEKSSSLVRLSGNDRDVDYLILADLIEVDMLPLLDDVNPTEDLL
;
A
#
# COMPACT_ATOMS: atom_id res chain seq x y z
N MET A 1 17.19 -7.15 32.81
CA MET A 1 16.05 -8.08 32.78
C MET A 1 15.46 -7.92 31.38
N GLN A 2 15.73 -8.86 30.48
CA GLN A 2 15.27 -8.82 29.09
C GLN A 2 13.83 -9.32 29.08
N ASP A 3 12.87 -8.41 28.93
CA ASP A 3 11.49 -8.80 28.71
C ASP A 3 11.39 -9.34 27.28
N PHE A 4 11.37 -10.66 27.16
CA PHE A 4 11.05 -11.33 25.91
C PHE A 4 9.57 -11.12 25.62
N PHE A 5 9.27 -10.58 24.44
CA PHE A 5 7.91 -10.47 23.92
C PHE A 5 7.55 -11.82 23.28
N VAL A 6 6.72 -12.61 23.97
CA VAL A 6 6.42 -14.02 23.65
C VAL A 6 5.02 -14.17 23.01
N THR A 7 4.13 -13.17 23.11
CA THR A 7 2.73 -13.31 22.68
C THR A 7 2.34 -12.39 21.52
N LEU A 8 1.40 -12.87 20.69
CA LEU A 8 0.75 -12.09 19.62
C LEU A 8 0.13 -10.78 20.12
N GLU A 9 -0.37 -10.80 21.36
CA GLU A 9 -0.93 -9.64 22.06
C GLU A 9 0.12 -8.57 22.33
N GLN A 10 1.30 -8.98 22.78
CA GLN A 10 2.44 -8.09 22.99
C GLN A 10 2.93 -7.49 21.67
N TYR A 11 2.92 -8.26 20.58
CA TYR A 11 3.27 -7.76 19.26
C TYR A 11 2.23 -6.80 18.67
N SER A 12 0.94 -7.10 18.85
CA SER A 12 -0.14 -6.17 18.48
C SER A 12 -0.03 -4.88 19.28
N TRP A 13 0.25 -4.96 20.59
CA TRP A 13 0.49 -3.81 21.45
C TRP A 13 1.72 -3.00 21.03
N LEU A 14 2.83 -3.65 20.66
CA LEU A 14 4.06 -2.97 20.27
C LEU A 14 3.96 -2.34 18.87
N THR A 15 3.24 -2.98 17.95
CA THR A 15 2.91 -2.41 16.64
C THR A 15 1.94 -1.23 16.79
N ARG A 16 0.92 -1.36 17.66
CA ARG A 16 0.03 -0.26 18.05
C ARG A 16 0.83 0.91 18.63
N ILE A 17 1.74 0.67 19.56
CA ILE A 17 2.55 1.74 20.17
C ILE A 17 3.55 2.33 19.19
N THR A 18 4.21 1.54 18.35
CA THR A 18 5.18 2.07 17.38
C THR A 18 4.47 2.92 16.35
N VAL A 19 3.36 2.43 15.80
CA VAL A 19 2.57 3.20 14.83
C VAL A 19 1.90 4.41 15.51
N ALA A 20 1.38 4.28 16.74
CA ALA A 20 0.89 5.43 17.49
C ALA A 20 1.99 6.45 17.77
N THR A 21 3.21 6.02 18.13
CA THR A 21 4.34 6.92 18.40
C THR A 21 4.83 7.60 17.11
N ASP A 22 4.84 6.89 15.99
CA ASP A 22 5.20 7.44 14.68
C ASP A 22 4.12 8.35 14.09
N LEU A 23 2.84 8.07 14.35
CA LEU A 23 1.71 8.95 13.99
C LEU A 23 1.58 10.18 14.89
N LEU A 24 1.92 10.03 16.17
CA LEU A 24 1.92 11.13 17.16
C LEU A 24 3.11 12.07 17.00
N ASN A 25 4.01 11.84 16.02
CA ASN A 25 4.98 12.83 15.53
C ASN A 25 4.31 13.96 14.70
N ILE A 26 3.19 14.48 15.20
CA ILE A 26 2.87 15.91 15.15
C ILE A 26 3.96 16.59 15.99
N PRO A 27 4.59 17.68 15.54
CA PRO A 27 5.83 18.20 16.13
C PRO A 27 5.61 18.70 17.56
N GLN A 28 5.80 17.82 18.54
CA GLN A 28 6.04 18.18 19.93
C GLN A 28 7.07 17.23 20.53
N ARG A 29 8.34 17.63 20.41
CA ARG A 29 9.42 17.41 21.38
C ARG A 29 9.23 16.19 22.30
N TYR A 30 9.43 14.99 21.77
CA TYR A 30 9.84 13.85 22.59
C TYR A 30 10.98 13.09 21.90
N ASP A 31 11.93 12.66 22.73
CA ASP A 31 13.27 12.25 22.34
C ASP A 31 13.28 11.18 21.24
N SER A 32 14.13 11.42 20.24
CA SER A 32 14.58 10.45 19.23
C SER A 32 14.98 9.09 19.81
N SER A 33 15.30 9.03 21.12
CA SER A 33 15.60 7.83 21.87
C SER A 33 14.42 6.85 22.02
N LEU A 34 13.17 7.32 22.06
CA LEU A 34 12.00 6.43 22.22
C LEU A 34 11.63 5.73 20.91
N VAL A 35 11.62 6.48 19.80
CA VAL A 35 11.44 5.92 18.45
C VAL A 35 12.58 4.97 18.12
N SER A 36 13.83 5.37 18.39
CA SER A 36 15.00 4.50 18.28
C SER A 36 14.87 3.23 19.12
N ARG A 37 14.45 3.33 20.39
CA ARG A 37 14.27 2.16 21.26
C ARG A 37 13.14 1.26 20.79
N LEU A 38 12.04 1.81 20.30
CA LEU A 38 10.91 1.04 19.76
C LEU A 38 11.30 0.31 18.46
N SER A 39 11.98 0.99 17.54
CA SER A 39 12.56 0.36 16.35
C SER A 39 13.54 -0.75 16.73
N SER A 40 14.45 -0.50 17.70
CA SER A 40 15.36 -1.53 18.20
C SER A 40 14.66 -2.68 18.92
N CYS A 41 13.54 -2.42 19.62
CA CYS A 41 12.72 -3.47 20.24
C CYS A 41 11.95 -4.31 19.20
N LEU A 42 11.51 -3.69 18.09
CA LEU A 42 10.93 -4.40 16.95
C LEU A 42 11.97 -5.21 16.17
N GLU A 43 13.19 -4.71 16.05
CA GLU A 43 14.32 -5.43 15.43
C GLU A 43 14.82 -6.59 16.31
N ALA A 44 14.73 -6.45 17.64
CA ALA A 44 15.11 -7.48 18.61
C ALA A 44 14.08 -8.61 18.77
N LEU A 45 12.86 -8.42 18.28
CA LEU A 45 11.85 -9.47 18.19
C LEU A 45 12.23 -10.46 17.08
N GLU A 46 12.28 -11.76 17.36
CA GLU A 46 12.46 -12.82 16.35
C GLU A 46 11.19 -12.98 15.47
N LEU A 47 10.85 -11.93 14.72
CA LEU A 47 9.73 -11.86 13.77
C LEU A 47 9.88 -12.87 12.63
N GLY A 48 11.08 -13.42 12.43
CA GLY A 48 11.40 -14.46 11.46
C GLY A 48 10.42 -15.64 11.48
N SER A 49 10.01 -16.05 12.68
CA SER A 49 9.10 -17.18 12.92
C SER A 49 7.65 -16.91 12.45
N PHE A 50 7.25 -15.64 12.38
CA PHE A 50 5.88 -15.23 12.04
C PHE A 50 5.75 -14.59 10.66
N ASN A 51 6.86 -14.40 9.95
CA ASN A 51 6.93 -13.71 8.65
C ASN A 51 5.88 -14.19 7.64
N PHE A 52 5.42 -15.43 7.73
CA PHE A 52 4.52 -16.05 6.78
C PHE A 52 3.15 -16.42 7.36
N SER A 53 2.76 -15.84 8.51
CA SER A 53 1.52 -16.17 9.21
C SER A 53 0.34 -15.27 8.78
N PRO A 54 -0.71 -15.81 8.13
CA PRO A 54 -1.86 -15.01 7.71
C PRO A 54 -2.63 -14.43 8.90
N LEU A 55 -2.67 -15.16 10.02
CA LEU A 55 -3.32 -14.72 11.24
C LEU A 55 -2.63 -13.47 11.82
N VAL A 56 -1.30 -13.42 11.73
CA VAL A 56 -0.53 -12.29 12.24
C VAL A 56 -0.76 -11.06 11.36
N ILE A 57 -0.70 -11.18 10.03
CA ILE A 57 -1.04 -10.09 9.10
C ILE A 57 -2.44 -9.56 9.40
N ASN A 58 -3.42 -10.46 9.54
CA ASN A 58 -4.79 -10.10 9.82
C ASN A 58 -4.95 -9.36 11.14
N ASN A 59 -4.33 -9.86 12.21
CA ASN A 59 -4.46 -9.23 13.50
C ASN A 59 -3.74 -7.89 13.53
N ILE A 60 -2.52 -7.75 13.00
CA ILE A 60 -1.87 -6.43 12.96
C ILE A 60 -2.72 -5.44 12.19
N THR A 61 -3.09 -5.80 10.96
CA THR A 61 -3.83 -4.92 10.06
C THR A 61 -5.17 -4.50 10.68
N LYS A 62 -5.87 -5.46 11.30
CA LYS A 62 -7.10 -5.20 12.09
C LYS A 62 -6.86 -4.17 13.19
N HIS A 63 -5.90 -4.41 14.08
CA HIS A 63 -5.67 -3.54 15.23
C HIS A 63 -5.17 -2.15 14.79
N LEU A 64 -4.38 -2.06 13.72
CA LEU A 64 -3.98 -0.76 13.17
C LEU A 64 -5.17 0.06 12.67
N ILE A 65 -6.21 -0.58 12.14
CA ILE A 65 -7.38 0.11 11.60
C ILE A 65 -8.45 0.36 12.66
N GLU A 66 -8.67 -0.59 13.57
CA GLU A 66 -9.73 -0.51 14.58
C GLU A 66 -9.31 0.29 15.83
N ASP A 67 -8.03 0.20 16.22
CA ASP A 67 -7.55 0.85 17.45
C ASP A 67 -6.90 2.21 17.18
N LEU A 68 -6.50 2.50 15.94
CA LEU A 68 -5.91 3.77 15.55
C LEU A 68 -6.80 4.42 14.48
N PRO A 69 -7.02 5.75 14.52
CA PRO A 69 -7.83 6.46 13.53
C PRO A 69 -7.05 6.66 12.21
N LEU A 70 -6.62 5.56 11.58
CA LEU A 70 -5.87 5.56 10.34
C LEU A 70 -6.78 5.86 9.15
N GLN A 71 -6.81 7.12 8.73
CA GLN A 71 -7.54 7.59 7.57
C GLN A 71 -6.73 8.62 6.78
N GLY A 72 -7.02 8.73 5.48
CA GLY A 72 -6.40 9.71 4.58
C GLY A 72 -4.87 9.70 4.64
N VAL A 73 -4.27 10.87 4.91
CA VAL A 73 -2.81 11.07 4.92
C VAL A 73 -2.09 10.20 5.95
N ASN A 74 -2.70 9.95 7.11
CA ASN A 74 -2.11 9.13 8.16
C ASN A 74 -1.96 7.67 7.71
N LEU A 75 -2.97 7.15 7.01
CA LEU A 75 -2.92 5.79 6.45
C LEU A 75 -1.81 5.69 5.39
N LEU A 76 -1.74 6.65 4.46
CA LEU A 76 -0.69 6.69 3.43
C LEU A 76 0.72 6.71 4.04
N TYR A 77 0.92 7.50 5.09
CA TYR A 77 2.19 7.60 5.78
C TYR A 77 2.60 6.26 6.43
N VAL A 78 1.67 5.61 7.13
CA VAL A 78 1.94 4.32 7.77
C VAL A 78 2.26 3.24 6.75
N ILE A 79 1.51 3.16 5.65
CA ILE A 79 1.80 2.20 4.56
C ILE A 79 3.24 2.40 4.06
N LYS A 80 3.64 3.64 3.75
CA LYS A 80 5.00 3.96 3.31
C LYS A 80 6.06 3.53 4.32
N LYS A 81 5.86 3.83 5.60
CA LYS A 81 6.80 3.49 6.66
C LYS A 81 6.96 1.99 6.83
N LEU A 82 5.86 1.24 6.83
CA LEU A 82 5.88 -0.20 6.97
C LEU A 82 6.54 -0.88 5.76
N ALA A 83 6.28 -0.38 4.54
CA ALA A 83 6.78 -0.96 3.29
C ALA A 83 8.31 -0.91 3.13
N ILE A 84 8.98 0.10 3.71
CA ILE A 84 10.44 0.27 3.63
C ILE A 84 11.22 -0.41 4.76
N THR A 85 10.52 -1.05 5.70
CA THR A 85 11.19 -1.80 6.76
C THR A 85 11.80 -3.10 6.23
N ASN A 86 12.85 -3.60 6.88
CA ASN A 86 13.46 -4.90 6.56
C ASN A 86 12.62 -6.12 7.02
N SER A 87 11.33 -5.92 7.31
CA SER A 87 10.45 -6.93 7.90
C SER A 87 9.37 -7.36 6.90
N LYS A 88 9.36 -8.65 6.53
CA LYS A 88 8.39 -9.22 5.58
C LYS A 88 6.96 -9.07 6.08
N ILE A 89 6.72 -9.32 7.38
CA ILE A 89 5.39 -9.20 7.97
C ILE A 89 4.87 -7.76 7.88
N LEU A 90 5.71 -6.75 8.11
CA LEU A 90 5.31 -5.34 8.03
C LEU A 90 5.06 -4.92 6.58
N TYR A 91 5.87 -5.41 5.65
CA TYR A 91 5.61 -5.23 4.22
C TYR A 91 4.26 -5.83 3.80
N TYR A 92 3.90 -7.02 4.28
CA TYR A 92 2.60 -7.62 4.00
C TYR A 92 1.43 -6.87 4.63
N VAL A 93 1.62 -6.32 5.82
CA VAL A 93 0.65 -5.42 6.45
C VAL A 93 0.49 -4.13 5.65
N ALA A 94 1.58 -3.54 5.16
CA ALA A 94 1.53 -2.35 4.30
C ALA A 94 0.67 -2.61 3.05
N VAL A 95 0.91 -3.73 2.36
CA VAL A 95 0.11 -4.14 1.19
C VAL A 95 -1.36 -4.35 1.59
N SER A 96 -1.64 -5.02 2.71
CA SER A 96 -3.02 -5.25 3.19
C SER A 96 -3.75 -3.95 3.52
N LEU A 97 -3.06 -2.98 4.12
CA LEU A 97 -3.60 -1.66 4.47
C LEU A 97 -4.01 -0.83 3.24
N VAL A 98 -3.38 -1.05 2.08
CA VAL A 98 -3.80 -0.40 0.84
C VAL A 98 -5.25 -0.77 0.50
N PHE A 99 -5.59 -2.07 0.57
CA PHE A 99 -6.94 -2.54 0.28
C PHE A 99 -7.96 -2.03 1.29
N VAL A 100 -7.60 -1.96 2.58
CA VAL A 100 -8.46 -1.35 3.58
C VAL A 100 -8.74 0.13 3.25
N GLY A 101 -7.73 0.86 2.78
CA GLY A 101 -7.91 2.24 2.32
C GLY A 101 -8.82 2.34 1.11
N ILE A 102 -8.64 1.48 0.11
CA ILE A 102 -9.49 1.42 -1.09
C ILE A 102 -10.94 1.12 -0.69
N GLU A 103 -11.17 0.17 0.20
CA GLU A 103 -12.52 -0.18 0.69
C GLU A 103 -13.18 0.95 1.46
N ALA A 104 -12.42 1.65 2.30
CA ALA A 104 -12.93 2.79 3.05
C ALA A 104 -13.40 3.92 2.13
N ILE A 105 -12.72 4.12 0.99
CA ILE A 105 -13.10 5.11 -0.02
C ILE A 105 -14.29 4.63 -0.87
N THR A 106 -14.26 3.38 -1.32
CA THR A 106 -15.25 2.84 -2.26
C THR A 106 -16.55 2.39 -1.61
N GLY A 107 -16.57 2.20 -0.30
CA GLY A 107 -17.69 1.57 0.39
C GLY A 107 -17.88 0.10 0.02
N ALA A 108 -16.90 -0.52 -0.66
CA ALA A 108 -16.93 -1.94 -0.97
C ALA A 108 -17.02 -2.78 0.33
N SER A 109 -17.68 -3.93 0.24
CA SER A 109 -17.80 -4.88 1.36
C SER A 109 -16.43 -5.12 1.99
N LYS A 110 -16.29 -4.82 3.29
CA LYS A 110 -15.06 -5.04 4.08
C LYS A 110 -14.49 -6.43 3.79
N SER A 111 -13.47 -6.51 2.95
CA SER A 111 -12.71 -7.73 2.87
C SER A 111 -11.92 -7.87 4.16
N ARG A 112 -11.57 -9.12 4.47
CA ARG A 112 -10.82 -9.43 5.68
C ARG A 112 -9.50 -8.66 5.63
N TYR A 113 -8.93 -8.31 6.77
CA TYR A 113 -7.65 -7.59 6.88
C TYR A 113 -6.47 -8.44 6.35
N ARG A 114 -6.40 -8.74 5.05
CA ARG A 114 -5.51 -9.76 4.49
C ARG A 114 -4.77 -9.24 3.25
N LEU A 115 -3.83 -10.04 2.77
CA LEU A 115 -3.28 -9.86 1.44
C LEU A 115 -4.31 -10.21 0.37
N HIS A 116 -4.21 -9.49 -0.73
CA HIS A 116 -5.01 -9.69 -1.93
C HIS A 116 -4.09 -9.96 -3.12
N THR A 117 -4.55 -10.81 -4.03
CA THR A 117 -3.81 -11.06 -5.27
C THR A 117 -3.94 -9.88 -6.23
N VAL A 118 -3.08 -9.84 -7.25
CA VAL A 118 -3.17 -8.83 -8.32
C VAL A 118 -4.51 -8.93 -9.06
N ASP A 119 -5.08 -10.13 -9.23
CA ASP A 119 -6.42 -10.29 -9.82
C ASP A 119 -7.52 -9.66 -8.95
N GLU A 120 -7.41 -9.79 -7.62
CA GLU A 120 -8.35 -9.13 -6.71
C GLU A 120 -8.20 -7.62 -6.78
N PHE A 121 -6.96 -7.10 -6.86
CA PHE A 121 -6.70 -5.67 -7.09
C PHE A 121 -7.37 -5.14 -8.36
N LEU A 122 -7.21 -5.83 -9.49
CA LEU A 122 -7.84 -5.39 -10.74
C LEU A 122 -9.37 -5.37 -10.65
N LYS A 123 -9.99 -6.28 -9.89
CA LYS A 123 -11.44 -6.24 -9.62
C LYS A 123 -11.85 -4.99 -8.82
N TYR A 124 -11.03 -4.50 -7.90
CA TYR A 124 -11.32 -3.21 -7.25
C TYR A 124 -11.31 -2.06 -8.26
N LEU A 125 -10.41 -2.10 -9.25
CA LEU A 125 -10.36 -1.08 -10.31
C LEU A 125 -11.57 -1.12 -11.24
N GLU A 126 -12.11 -2.32 -11.50
CA GLU A 126 -13.35 -2.50 -12.25
C GLU A 126 -14.55 -1.89 -11.50
N VAL A 127 -14.59 -2.00 -10.16
CA VAL A 127 -15.62 -1.37 -9.32
C VAL A 127 -15.42 0.14 -9.25
N LEU A 128 -14.16 0.59 -9.13
CA LEU A 128 -13.70 1.98 -9.27
C LEU A 128 -13.76 2.46 -10.73
N ASN A 129 -14.80 2.07 -11.45
CA ASN A 129 -14.93 2.42 -12.85
C ASN A 129 -14.90 3.94 -13.02
N ILE A 130 -14.71 4.32 -14.28
CA ILE A 130 -14.72 5.70 -14.75
C ILE A 130 -15.97 6.47 -14.28
N GLU A 131 -17.11 5.78 -14.17
CA GLU A 131 -18.37 6.39 -13.74
C GLU A 131 -18.34 6.77 -12.25
N HIS A 132 -17.72 5.96 -11.39
CA HIS A 132 -17.53 6.26 -9.98
C HIS A 132 -16.59 7.46 -9.77
N LEU A 133 -15.45 7.49 -10.48
CA LEU A 133 -14.55 8.65 -10.47
C LEU A 133 -15.27 9.92 -10.95
N HIS A 134 -16.11 9.80 -11.97
CA HIS A 134 -16.92 10.92 -12.46
C HIS A 134 -18.00 11.34 -11.45
N SER A 135 -18.63 10.42 -10.72
CA SER A 135 -19.60 10.78 -9.67
C SER A 135 -18.94 11.49 -8.48
N GLU A 136 -17.70 11.12 -8.15
CA GLU A 136 -16.91 11.72 -7.07
C GLU A 136 -16.09 12.94 -7.54
N ARG A 137 -16.31 13.46 -8.75
CA ARG A 137 -15.55 14.61 -9.31
C ARG A 137 -15.59 15.87 -8.45
N HIS A 138 -16.62 16.01 -7.61
CA HIS A 138 -16.76 17.13 -6.68
C HIS A 138 -15.95 16.93 -5.39
N ASN A 139 -15.33 15.76 -5.22
CA ASN A 139 -14.50 15.37 -4.09
C ASN A 139 -13.11 14.92 -4.57
N LEU A 140 -12.39 15.86 -5.19
CA LEU A 140 -11.05 15.64 -5.74
C LEU A 140 -10.04 15.13 -4.69
N GLN A 141 -10.26 15.46 -3.41
CA GLN A 141 -9.44 14.94 -2.31
C GLN A 141 -9.56 13.42 -2.17
N ILE A 142 -10.76 12.85 -2.32
CA ILE A 142 -10.96 11.39 -2.29
C ILE A 142 -10.27 10.75 -3.48
N ILE A 143 -10.42 11.33 -4.68
CA ILE A 143 -9.77 10.82 -5.90
C ILE A 143 -8.24 10.86 -5.74
N TYR A 144 -7.69 11.95 -5.21
CA TYR A 144 -6.27 12.08 -4.93
C TYR A 144 -5.77 11.02 -3.94
N GLN A 145 -6.50 10.78 -2.85
CA GLN A 145 -6.14 9.76 -1.85
C GLN A 145 -6.19 8.35 -2.46
N LEU A 146 -7.20 8.07 -3.28
CA LEU A 146 -7.29 6.81 -4.01
C LEU A 146 -6.09 6.62 -4.93
N LEU A 147 -5.77 7.60 -5.78
CA LEU A 147 -4.61 7.53 -6.67
C LEU A 147 -3.30 7.33 -5.90
N LYS A 148 -3.12 7.98 -4.74
CA LYS A 148 -1.96 7.76 -3.88
C LYS A 148 -1.92 6.33 -3.29
N LEU A 149 -3.06 5.72 -2.97
CA LEU A 149 -3.12 4.30 -2.56
C LEU A 149 -2.75 3.37 -3.73
N LEU A 150 -3.26 3.65 -4.93
CA LEU A 150 -2.95 2.89 -6.14
C LEU A 150 -1.46 2.98 -6.50
N SER A 151 -0.87 4.19 -6.43
CA SER A 151 0.57 4.41 -6.61
C SER A 151 1.42 3.65 -5.59
N LEU A 152 0.96 3.52 -4.34
CA LEU A 152 1.64 2.69 -3.35
C LEU A 152 1.61 1.20 -3.73
N TYR A 153 0.46 0.69 -4.17
CA TYR A 153 0.34 -0.70 -4.61
C TYR A 153 1.17 -0.97 -5.87
N GLU A 154 1.14 -0.05 -6.83
CA GLU A 154 1.96 -0.09 -8.04
C GLU A 154 3.44 -0.24 -7.69
N ASN A 155 3.98 0.65 -6.87
CA ASN A 155 5.38 0.60 -6.47
C ASN A 155 5.73 -0.67 -5.67
N MET A 156 4.89 -1.03 -4.71
CA MET A 156 5.16 -2.19 -3.84
C MET A 156 5.03 -3.51 -4.58
N VAL A 157 4.01 -3.65 -5.43
CA VAL A 157 3.61 -4.93 -6.01
C VAL A 157 3.89 -4.99 -7.51
N LEU A 158 3.28 -4.08 -8.28
CA LEU A 158 3.32 -4.15 -9.74
C LEU A 158 4.74 -3.94 -10.28
N VAL A 159 5.41 -2.85 -9.90
CA VAL A 159 6.77 -2.54 -10.36
C VAL A 159 7.79 -3.49 -9.75
N ARG A 160 7.75 -3.68 -8.42
CA ARG A 160 8.80 -4.41 -7.69
C ARG A 160 8.88 -5.90 -8.05
N HIS A 161 7.76 -6.53 -8.37
CA HIS A 161 7.71 -7.99 -8.58
C HIS A 161 7.40 -8.38 -10.03
N PHE A 162 7.25 -7.41 -10.92
CA PHE A 162 7.09 -7.69 -12.33
C PHE A 162 8.33 -8.38 -12.91
N GLY A 163 8.10 -9.36 -13.79
CA GLY A 163 9.14 -10.16 -14.43
C GLY A 163 9.83 -11.19 -13.52
N LYS A 164 9.58 -11.17 -12.21
CA LYS A 164 10.17 -12.17 -11.29
C LYS A 164 9.63 -13.57 -11.59
N GLN A 165 10.53 -14.54 -11.62
CA GLN A 165 10.14 -15.94 -11.79
C GLN A 165 9.45 -16.45 -10.54
N HIS A 166 8.58 -17.44 -10.70
CA HIS A 166 7.83 -17.99 -9.57
C HIS A 166 8.75 -18.57 -8.49
N ALA A 167 9.85 -19.22 -8.88
CA ALA A 167 10.84 -19.76 -7.95
C ALA A 167 11.51 -18.67 -7.09
N ASP A 168 11.79 -17.50 -7.67
CA ASP A 168 12.34 -16.35 -6.93
C ASP A 168 11.32 -15.82 -5.93
N LEU A 169 10.06 -15.67 -6.36
CA LEU A 169 8.96 -15.28 -5.48
C LEU A 169 8.72 -16.29 -4.36
N GLU A 170 8.86 -17.59 -4.60
CA GLU A 170 8.76 -18.62 -3.55
C GLU A 170 9.92 -18.54 -2.56
N SER A 171 11.14 -18.28 -3.04
CA SER A 171 12.30 -18.05 -2.18
C SER A 171 12.12 -16.81 -1.28
N GLU A 172 11.61 -15.72 -1.85
CA GLU A 172 11.39 -14.47 -1.14
C GLU A 172 10.15 -14.52 -0.23
N HIS A 173 9.03 -15.04 -0.71
CA HIS A 173 7.71 -14.87 -0.09
C HIS A 173 7.03 -16.17 0.35
N LYS A 174 7.61 -17.34 0.06
CA LYS A 174 7.09 -18.67 0.41
C LYS A 174 5.61 -18.82 0.00
N CYS A 175 4.73 -19.10 0.97
CA CYS A 175 3.30 -19.28 0.74
C CYS A 175 2.59 -18.02 0.19
N TYR A 176 3.24 -16.86 0.20
CA TYR A 176 2.70 -15.63 -0.39
C TYR A 176 3.17 -15.33 -1.81
N ALA A 177 3.97 -16.20 -2.44
CA ALA A 177 4.47 -15.97 -3.79
C ALA A 177 3.37 -15.61 -4.81
N ASN A 178 2.21 -16.28 -4.73
CA ASN A 178 1.08 -16.04 -5.62
C ASN A 178 0.43 -14.65 -5.45
N PHE A 179 0.60 -13.98 -4.31
CA PHE A 179 0.05 -12.64 -4.07
C PHE A 179 0.87 -11.56 -4.77
N PHE A 180 2.14 -11.84 -5.07
CA PHE A 180 3.09 -10.93 -5.69
C PHE A 180 3.44 -11.31 -7.13
N ARG A 181 2.78 -12.34 -7.68
CA ARG A 181 2.97 -12.72 -9.07
C ARG A 181 2.22 -11.74 -9.96
N VAL A 182 2.97 -10.97 -10.73
CA VAL A 182 2.45 -9.98 -11.68
C VAL A 182 2.69 -10.48 -13.10
N SER A 183 1.62 -10.60 -13.89
CA SER A 183 1.72 -10.89 -15.33
C SER A 183 1.75 -9.62 -16.16
N ASP A 184 2.28 -9.71 -17.38
CA ASP A 184 2.20 -8.64 -18.39
C ASP A 184 0.77 -8.14 -18.59
N GLN A 185 -0.18 -9.08 -18.71
CA GLN A 185 -1.58 -8.74 -18.91
C GLN A 185 -2.16 -7.94 -17.73
N GLN A 186 -1.80 -8.28 -16.50
CA GLN A 186 -2.26 -7.56 -15.31
C GLN A 186 -1.66 -6.15 -15.24
N ARG A 187 -0.37 -6.01 -15.54
CA ARG A 187 0.29 -4.70 -15.60
C ARG A 187 -0.33 -3.81 -16.68
N MET A 188 -0.52 -4.35 -17.88
CA MET A 188 -1.17 -3.65 -19.00
C MET A 188 -2.61 -3.23 -18.66
N ALA A 189 -3.36 -4.09 -17.96
CA ALA A 189 -4.71 -3.74 -17.51
C ALA A 189 -4.72 -2.53 -16.57
N PHE A 190 -3.74 -2.45 -15.66
CA PHE A 190 -3.58 -1.29 -14.78
C PHE A 190 -3.14 -0.04 -15.54
N GLN A 191 -2.17 -0.14 -16.44
CA GLN A 191 -1.73 0.96 -17.30
C GLN A 191 -2.89 1.54 -18.11
N LEU A 192 -3.67 0.67 -18.76
CA LEU A 192 -4.84 1.09 -19.54
C LEU A 192 -5.91 1.76 -18.68
N TRP A 193 -6.04 1.34 -17.41
CA TRP A 193 -6.93 2.01 -16.45
C TRP A 193 -6.42 3.42 -16.11
N LEU A 194 -5.10 3.59 -15.90
CA LEU A 194 -4.50 4.91 -15.65
C LEU A 194 -4.64 5.86 -16.83
N GLU A 195 -4.40 5.40 -18.07
CA GLU A 195 -4.55 6.20 -19.28
C GLU A 195 -5.98 6.73 -19.45
N LYS A 196 -6.96 5.85 -19.20
CA LYS A 196 -8.38 6.23 -19.22
C LYS A 196 -8.71 7.23 -18.12
N SER A 197 -8.21 7.01 -16.91
CA SER A 197 -8.39 7.91 -15.77
C SER A 197 -7.76 9.29 -16.04
N SER A 198 -6.56 9.36 -16.61
CA SER A 198 -5.92 10.63 -16.94
C SER A 198 -6.71 11.42 -17.97
N SER A 199 -7.19 10.73 -19.02
CA SER A 199 -8.01 11.35 -20.05
C SER A 199 -9.25 12.03 -19.47
N LEU A 200 -9.87 11.43 -18.45
CA LEU A 200 -11.05 11.99 -17.79
C LEU A 200 -10.74 13.20 -16.90
N VAL A 201 -9.62 13.15 -16.17
CA VAL A 201 -9.15 14.27 -15.36
C VAL A 201 -8.89 15.47 -16.27
N ARG A 202 -8.23 15.26 -17.42
CA ARG A 202 -8.00 16.31 -18.43
C ARG A 202 -9.29 16.86 -19.05
N LEU A 203 -10.25 16.00 -19.38
CA LEU A 203 -11.52 16.43 -19.98
C LEU A 203 -12.45 17.16 -19.00
N SER A 204 -12.34 16.85 -17.71
CA SER A 204 -13.18 17.43 -16.66
C SER A 204 -12.55 18.70 -16.06
N GLY A 205 -11.22 18.79 -16.09
CA GLY A 205 -10.47 19.95 -15.65
C GLY A 205 -10.48 21.07 -16.68
N ASN A 206 -10.54 22.31 -16.21
CA ASN A 206 -10.13 23.46 -17.02
C ASN A 206 -8.64 23.69 -16.71
N ASP A 207 -7.80 24.08 -17.68
CA ASP A 207 -6.33 24.25 -17.51
C ASP A 207 -5.90 25.26 -16.40
N ARG A 208 -6.86 25.84 -15.69
CA ARG A 208 -6.68 26.80 -14.59
C ARG A 208 -7.04 26.22 -13.22
N ASP A 209 -7.58 25.01 -13.16
CA ASP A 209 -7.95 24.35 -11.92
C ASP A 209 -6.78 23.50 -11.42
N VAL A 210 -6.07 24.05 -10.43
CA VAL A 210 -4.84 23.49 -9.87
C VAL A 210 -5.06 22.07 -9.35
N ASP A 211 -6.25 21.76 -8.83
CA ASP A 211 -6.53 20.43 -8.27
C ASP A 211 -6.59 19.35 -9.35
N TYR A 212 -7.15 19.65 -10.53
CA TYR A 212 -7.14 18.73 -11.67
C TYR A 212 -5.74 18.56 -12.27
N LEU A 213 -4.93 19.63 -12.28
CA LEU A 213 -3.52 19.55 -12.69
C LEU A 213 -2.74 18.61 -11.76
N ILE A 214 -2.93 18.72 -10.43
CA ILE A 214 -2.29 17.83 -9.46
C ILE A 214 -2.67 16.36 -9.70
N LEU A 215 -3.94 16.09 -10.02
CA LEU A 215 -4.39 14.74 -10.32
C LEU A 215 -3.80 14.20 -11.63
N ALA A 216 -3.71 15.05 -12.67
CA ALA A 216 -3.10 14.69 -13.94
C ALA A 216 -1.60 14.41 -13.76
N ASP A 217 -0.88 15.28 -13.07
CA ASP A 217 0.56 15.10 -12.76
C ASP A 217 0.80 13.80 -11.99
N LEU A 218 -0.07 13.49 -11.02
CA LEU A 218 0.03 12.22 -10.27
C LEU A 218 -0.09 11.00 -11.19
N ILE A 219 -0.92 11.04 -12.24
CA ILE A 219 -1.06 9.91 -13.14
C ILE A 219 0.09 9.87 -14.15
N GLU A 220 0.39 11.01 -14.76
CA GLU A 220 1.25 11.09 -15.95
C GLU A 220 2.73 11.23 -15.65
N VAL A 221 3.07 11.79 -14.49
CA VAL A 221 4.46 12.02 -14.10
C VAL A 221 4.87 11.02 -13.02
N ASP A 222 3.99 10.73 -12.06
CA ASP A 222 4.33 9.88 -10.91
C ASP A 222 4.05 8.39 -11.13
N MET A 223 3.04 8.00 -11.93
CA MET A 223 2.57 6.61 -12.03
C MET A 223 2.90 5.97 -13.39
N LEU A 224 2.37 6.50 -14.50
CA LEU A 224 2.57 5.92 -15.83
C LEU A 224 4.04 5.66 -16.19
N PRO A 225 4.98 6.60 -15.96
CA PRO A 225 6.39 6.39 -16.30
C PRO A 225 7.01 5.19 -15.56
N LEU A 226 6.57 4.91 -14.34
CA LEU A 226 7.07 3.78 -13.55
C LEU A 226 6.70 2.43 -14.17
N LEU A 227 5.62 2.36 -14.95
CA LEU A 227 5.24 1.13 -15.66
C LEU A 227 6.02 0.97 -16.95
N ASP A 228 6.35 2.08 -17.62
CA ASP A 228 7.10 2.09 -18.87
C ASP A 228 8.57 1.72 -18.66
N ASP A 229 9.19 2.20 -17.57
CA ASP A 229 10.59 1.90 -17.21
C ASP A 229 10.86 0.41 -16.95
N VAL A 230 9.81 -0.38 -16.70
CA VAL A 230 9.90 -1.81 -16.39
C VAL A 230 9.58 -2.67 -17.63
N ASN A 231 9.28 -2.07 -18.79
CA ASN A 231 9.11 -2.81 -20.04
C ASN A 231 10.44 -3.47 -20.46
N PRO A 232 10.51 -4.80 -20.60
CA PRO A 232 11.69 -5.49 -21.08
C PRO A 232 11.73 -5.50 -22.63
N THR A 233 11.47 -4.36 -23.26
CA THR A 233 11.62 -4.23 -24.72
C THR A 233 12.53 -3.06 -25.04
N GLU A 234 13.61 -3.41 -25.74
CA GLU A 234 14.65 -2.53 -26.29
C GLU A 234 15.82 -2.18 -25.36
N ASP A 235 16.59 -3.20 -24.97
CA ASP A 235 18.04 -3.11 -25.01
C ASP A 235 18.61 -4.52 -25.16
N LEU A 236 18.74 -4.95 -26.43
CA LEU A 236 19.73 -5.90 -26.97
C LEU A 236 19.35 -6.17 -28.44
N LEU A 237 19.81 -5.25 -29.31
CA LEU A 237 20.14 -5.56 -30.70
C LEU A 237 21.28 -6.58 -30.75
#